data_AF-A0A6H1ZIY8-F1
#
_entry.id   AF-A0A6H1ZIY8-F1
#
_cell.length_a   1.000
_cell.length_b   1.000
_cell.length_c   1.000
_cell.angle_alpha   90.00
_cell.angle_beta   90.00
_cell.angle_gamma   90.00
#
_symmetry.space_group_name_H-M   'P 1'
#
loop_
_entity.id
_entity.type
_entity.pdbx_description
1 polymer ?
#
loop_
_entity_poly.entity_id
_entity_poly.type
_entity_poly.pdbx_seq_one_letter_code
_entity_poly.pdbx_strand_id
1 'polypeptide(L)'
;MASLGEKRRILLDEILSRDEDTKIIQWPKRAGVKIGLRLLSEGEMSEADCATREWAQGVGLETGPGRHRDNEFASRYASEVLCRALIHPESRQPVVVDVDDLRKRISRMELDLLTRAYNDFAREMFADPDALTDEELGVLVEELRGPFCEDRLLRCVPGTLRALLRYTVSRLPASTGSES
;
A
#
# COMPACT_ATOMS: atom_id res chain seq x y z
N MET A 1 -15.45 -21.19 -22.13
CA MET A 1 -14.36 -20.21 -22.29
C MET A 1 -15.00 -18.83 -22.35
N ALA A 2 -14.67 -17.91 -21.43
CA ALA A 2 -15.21 -16.55 -21.45
C ALA A 2 -14.75 -15.78 -22.70
N SER A 3 -15.62 -14.96 -23.27
CA SER A 3 -15.30 -14.13 -24.44
C SER A 3 -14.27 -13.05 -24.09
N LEU A 4 -13.53 -12.54 -25.08
CA LEU A 4 -12.49 -11.52 -24.86
C LEU A 4 -13.04 -10.23 -24.20
N GLY A 5 -14.28 -9.85 -24.54
CA GLY A 5 -14.96 -8.71 -23.93
C GLY A 5 -15.40 -8.98 -22.48
N GLU A 6 -15.72 -10.22 -22.15
CA GLU A 6 -16.10 -10.63 -20.79
C GLU A 6 -14.89 -10.71 -19.86
N LYS A 7 -13.75 -11.20 -20.37
CA LYS A 7 -12.46 -11.13 -19.67
C LYS A 7 -12.01 -9.70 -19.41
N ARG A 8 -12.16 -8.81 -20.41
CA ARG A 8 -11.87 -7.37 -20.28
C ARG A 8 -12.69 -6.71 -19.18
N ARG A 9 -14.01 -7.00 -19.13
CA ARG A 9 -14.87 -6.47 -18.06
C ARG A 9 -14.48 -7.01 -16.68
N ILE A 10 -14.20 -8.30 -16.55
CA ILE A 10 -13.80 -8.91 -15.27
C ILE A 10 -12.49 -8.30 -14.76
N LEU A 11 -11.49 -8.17 -15.63
CA LEU A 11 -10.20 -7.58 -15.27
C LEU A 11 -10.35 -6.10 -14.85
N LEU A 12 -11.18 -5.34 -15.56
CA LEU A 12 -11.47 -3.95 -15.20
C LEU A 12 -12.23 -3.85 -13.90
N ASP A 13 -13.23 -4.70 -13.68
CA ASP A 13 -13.95 -4.76 -12.41
C ASP A 13 -13.00 -5.17 -11.28
N GLU A 14 -12.08 -6.11 -11.48
CA GLU A 14 -11.06 -6.49 -10.47
C GLU A 14 -10.04 -5.37 -10.18
N ILE A 15 -9.73 -4.52 -11.15
CA ILE A 15 -8.79 -3.41 -10.98
C ILE A 15 -9.50 -2.19 -10.38
N LEU A 16 -10.74 -1.91 -10.79
CA LEU A 16 -11.55 -0.78 -10.34
C LEU A 16 -12.32 -1.06 -9.04
N SER A 17 -12.57 -2.33 -8.70
CA SER A 17 -13.19 -2.73 -7.42
C SER A 17 -12.18 -2.84 -6.27
N ARG A 18 -10.87 -2.68 -6.54
CA ARG A 18 -9.82 -2.50 -5.51
C ARG A 18 -9.89 -1.12 -4.82
N ASP A 19 -11.05 -0.49 -4.84
CA ASP A 19 -11.40 0.77 -4.16
C ASP A 19 -11.37 0.65 -2.62
N GLU A 20 -11.24 -0.56 -2.07
CA GLU A 20 -11.02 -0.73 -0.64
C GLU A 20 -9.52 -0.73 -0.33
N ASP A 21 -8.97 0.49 -0.20
CA ASP A 21 -7.69 0.77 0.46
C ASP A 21 -7.68 0.32 1.94
N THR A 22 -8.79 -0.22 2.42
CA THR A 22 -9.11 -0.55 3.79
C THR A 22 -9.58 -2.00 3.91
N LYS A 23 -8.90 -2.81 4.72
CA LYS A 23 -9.31 -4.17 5.08
C LYS A 23 -9.88 -4.21 6.49
N ILE A 24 -11.11 -4.71 6.66
CA ILE A 24 -11.69 -4.91 7.99
C ILE A 24 -11.17 -6.22 8.58
N ILE A 25 -10.52 -6.13 9.74
CA ILE A 25 -10.04 -7.28 10.51
C ILE A 25 -10.64 -7.28 11.92
N GLN A 26 -10.55 -8.42 12.59
CA GLN A 26 -10.80 -8.50 14.01
C GLN A 26 -9.56 -8.08 14.80
N TRP A 27 -9.75 -7.30 15.85
CA TRP A 27 -8.67 -6.91 16.75
C TRP A 27 -8.05 -8.16 17.40
N PRO A 28 -6.71 -8.35 17.33
CA PRO A 28 -6.07 -9.54 17.89
C PRO A 28 -6.35 -9.69 19.38
N LYS A 29 -6.78 -10.88 19.80
CA LYS A 29 -7.15 -11.21 21.21
C LYS A 29 -8.35 -10.46 21.79
N ARG A 30 -9.10 -9.68 21.00
CA ARG A 30 -10.37 -9.07 21.47
C ARG A 30 -11.52 -9.59 20.64
N ALA A 31 -12.30 -10.50 21.23
CA ALA A 31 -13.46 -11.09 20.57
C ALA A 31 -14.49 -10.00 20.22
N GLY A 32 -14.96 -9.97 18.98
CA GLY A 32 -16.04 -9.07 18.54
C GLY A 32 -15.63 -7.62 18.25
N VAL A 33 -14.39 -7.21 18.49
CA VAL A 33 -13.92 -5.86 18.16
C VAL A 33 -13.38 -5.85 16.73
N LYS A 34 -13.98 -5.03 15.85
CA LYS A 34 -13.56 -4.86 14.45
C LYS A 34 -12.78 -3.56 14.28
N ILE A 35 -11.78 -3.59 13.41
CA ILE A 35 -10.97 -2.42 13.01
C ILE A 35 -10.71 -2.47 11.51
N GLY A 36 -10.58 -1.30 10.90
CA GLY A 36 -10.07 -1.16 9.54
C GLY A 36 -8.56 -0.99 9.54
N LEU A 37 -7.90 -1.64 8.59
CA LEU A 37 -6.50 -1.41 8.21
C LEU A 37 -6.48 -0.69 6.87
N ARG A 38 -6.07 0.56 6.84
CA ARG A 38 -5.88 1.32 5.60
C ARG A 38 -4.42 1.27 5.15
N LEU A 39 -4.16 1.09 3.85
CA LEU A 39 -2.82 1.23 3.29
C LEU A 39 -2.36 2.69 3.29
N LEU A 40 -1.15 2.91 3.79
CA LEU A 40 -0.53 4.22 3.80
C LEU A 40 0.06 4.56 2.42
N SER A 41 -0.04 5.83 2.05
CA SER A 41 0.68 6.40 0.90
C SER A 41 2.20 6.44 1.16
N GLU A 42 2.99 6.63 0.10
CA GLU A 42 4.45 6.79 0.23
C GLU A 42 4.83 7.99 1.12
N GLY A 43 4.05 9.09 1.05
CA GLY A 43 4.24 10.25 1.92
C GLY A 43 4.04 9.90 3.40
N GLU A 44 2.94 9.23 3.73
CA GLU A 44 2.64 8.80 5.10
C GLU A 44 3.66 7.78 5.63
N MET A 45 4.15 6.89 4.77
CA MET A 45 5.23 5.95 5.10
C MET A 45 6.55 6.69 5.39
N SER A 46 6.86 7.74 4.62
CA SER A 46 8.02 8.61 4.84
C SER A 46 7.90 9.40 6.14
N GLU A 47 6.71 9.88 6.48
CA GLU A 47 6.44 10.59 7.74
C GLU A 47 6.62 9.66 8.95
N ALA A 48 6.15 8.41 8.86
CA ALA A 48 6.36 7.41 9.90
C ALA A 48 7.86 7.10 10.12
N ASP A 49 8.64 7.02 9.04
CA ASP A 49 10.10 6.83 9.14
C ASP A 49 10.78 8.07 9.75
N CYS A 50 10.41 9.28 9.32
CA CYS A 50 10.92 10.52 9.89
C CYS A 50 10.67 10.61 11.40
N ALA A 51 9.41 10.42 11.82
CA ALA A 51 9.02 10.46 13.24
C ALA A 51 9.78 9.42 14.08
N THR A 52 10.01 8.22 13.52
CA THR A 52 10.81 7.18 14.19
C THR A 52 12.26 7.62 14.37
N ARG A 53 12.87 8.25 13.36
CA ARG A 53 14.25 8.74 13.42
C ARG A 53 14.38 9.89 14.41
N GLU A 54 13.44 10.83 14.43
CA GLU A 54 13.40 11.93 15.39
C GLU A 54 13.30 11.40 16.83
N TRP A 55 12.41 10.44 17.08
CA TRP A 55 12.32 9.76 18.38
C TRP A 55 13.65 9.09 18.76
N ALA A 56 14.25 8.33 17.85
CA ALA A 56 15.50 7.62 18.08
C ALA A 56 16.64 8.58 18.45
N GLN A 57 16.76 9.71 17.75
CA GLN A 57 17.71 10.77 18.11
C GLN A 57 17.44 11.34 19.49
N GLY A 58 16.16 11.60 19.82
CA GLY A 58 15.75 12.13 21.12
C GLY A 58 16.09 11.22 22.31
N VAL A 59 16.10 9.89 22.11
CA VAL A 59 16.49 8.92 23.14
C VAL A 59 17.96 8.48 23.07
N GLY A 60 18.77 9.10 22.20
CA GLY A 60 20.19 8.81 22.05
C GLY A 60 20.50 7.48 21.33
N LEU A 61 19.54 6.95 20.58
CA LEU A 61 19.78 5.82 19.67
C LEU A 61 20.46 6.34 18.40
N GLU A 62 21.53 5.67 17.96
CA GLU A 62 22.21 6.06 16.71
C GLU A 62 21.34 5.74 15.49
N THR A 63 21.06 6.74 14.66
CA THR A 63 20.22 6.62 13.46
C THR A 63 21.03 6.38 12.17
N GLY A 64 21.89 5.36 12.18
CA GLY A 64 22.74 5.01 11.03
C GLY A 64 22.08 4.05 10.02
N PRO A 65 22.58 3.98 8.77
CA PRO A 65 22.11 3.02 7.77
C PRO A 65 22.30 1.58 8.28
N GLY A 66 21.24 0.76 8.22
CA GLY A 66 21.22 -0.60 8.77
C GLY A 66 20.50 -0.74 10.13
N ARG A 67 20.14 0.38 10.76
CA ARG A 67 19.29 0.58 11.96
C ARG A 67 17.99 -0.22 12.04
N HIS A 68 17.38 -0.56 10.91
CA HIS A 68 16.07 -1.22 10.86
C HIS A 68 16.04 -2.62 11.52
N ARG A 69 17.20 -3.15 11.96
CA ARG A 69 17.33 -4.41 12.69
C ARG A 69 17.35 -4.27 14.21
N ASP A 70 17.49 -3.06 14.75
CA ASP A 70 17.36 -2.82 16.18
C ASP A 70 15.89 -3.03 16.58
N ASN A 71 15.64 -3.99 17.49
CA ASN A 71 14.28 -4.40 17.87
C ASN A 71 13.42 -3.21 18.34
N GLU A 72 14.01 -2.22 18.99
CA GLU A 72 13.29 -1.03 19.47
C GLU A 72 12.94 -0.06 18.35
N PHE A 73 13.89 0.19 17.43
CA PHE A 73 13.65 1.03 16.26
C PHE A 73 12.56 0.41 15.36
N ALA A 74 12.69 -0.88 15.06
CA ALA A 74 11.71 -1.62 14.26
C ALA A 74 10.33 -1.64 14.93
N SER A 75 10.28 -1.82 16.25
CA SER A 75 9.04 -1.76 17.01
C SER A 75 8.41 -0.37 17.00
N ARG A 76 9.20 0.70 17.13
CA ARG A 76 8.69 2.08 17.06
C ARG A 76 8.15 2.36 15.67
N TYR A 77 8.90 2.04 14.62
CA TYR A 77 8.47 2.21 13.23
C TYR A 77 7.15 1.49 12.94
N ALA A 78 7.02 0.22 13.35
CA ALA A 78 5.77 -0.53 13.21
C ALA A 78 4.60 0.15 13.95
N SER A 79 4.88 0.76 15.11
CA SER A 79 3.87 1.51 15.87
C SER A 79 3.45 2.80 15.17
N GLU A 80 4.40 3.54 14.58
CA GLU A 80 4.15 4.75 13.78
C GLU A 80 3.27 4.44 12.56
N VAL A 81 3.58 3.34 11.85
CA VAL A 81 2.79 2.86 10.71
C VAL A 81 1.37 2.47 11.16
N LEU A 82 1.25 1.64 12.20
CA LEU A 82 -0.06 1.17 12.66
C LEU A 82 -0.92 2.29 13.24
N CYS A 83 -0.34 3.29 13.90
CA CYS A 83 -1.10 4.43 14.41
C CYS A 83 -1.79 5.22 13.30
N ARG A 84 -1.19 5.26 12.10
CA ARG A 84 -1.76 5.92 10.91
C ARG A 84 -2.71 5.00 10.13
N ALA A 85 -2.44 3.69 10.13
CA ALA A 85 -3.18 2.70 9.35
C ALA A 85 -4.47 2.21 10.03
N LEU A 86 -4.53 2.22 11.36
CA LEU A 86 -5.68 1.72 12.10
C LEU A 86 -6.83 2.74 12.13
N ILE A 87 -7.96 2.39 11.51
CA ILE A 87 -9.16 3.23 11.47
C ILE A 87 -10.40 2.49 11.99
N HIS A 88 -11.38 3.25 12.48
CA HIS A 88 -12.68 2.71 12.83
C HIS A 88 -13.45 2.32 11.56
N PRO A 89 -14.05 1.11 11.49
CA PRO A 89 -14.63 0.57 10.26
C PRO A 89 -15.75 1.45 9.67
N GLU A 90 -16.57 2.06 10.53
CA GLU A 90 -17.73 2.86 10.08
C GLU A 90 -17.38 4.33 9.84
N SER A 91 -16.76 5.00 10.82
CA SER A 91 -16.45 6.44 10.74
C SER A 91 -15.19 6.76 9.95
N ARG A 92 -14.36 5.75 9.62
CA ARG A 92 -13.04 5.87 8.98
C ARG A 92 -12.06 6.80 9.72
N GLN A 93 -12.35 7.13 10.98
CA GLN A 93 -11.48 7.94 11.82
C GLN A 93 -10.35 7.08 12.42
N PRO A 94 -9.17 7.67 12.71
CA PRO A 94 -8.09 6.95 13.38
C PRO A 94 -8.55 6.32 14.70
N VAL A 95 -8.15 5.06 14.95
CA VAL A 95 -8.43 4.38 16.23
C VAL A 95 -7.58 4.97 17.36
N VAL A 96 -6.36 5.42 17.03
CA VAL A 96 -5.42 6.06 17.94
C VAL A 96 -4.75 7.21 17.20
N VAL A 97 -4.56 8.34 17.89
CA VAL A 97 -3.97 9.57 17.32
C VAL A 97 -2.50 9.73 17.75
N ASP A 98 -2.09 9.06 18.82
CA ASP A 98 -0.75 9.12 19.38
C ASP A 98 -0.12 7.72 19.50
N VAL A 99 1.11 7.61 19.00
CA VAL A 99 1.90 6.38 18.95
C VAL A 99 2.30 5.92 20.34
N ASP A 100 2.59 6.85 21.25
CA ASP A 100 2.93 6.52 22.63
C ASP A 100 1.72 5.93 23.36
N ASP A 101 0.54 6.48 23.11
CA ASP A 101 -0.72 5.91 23.58
C ASP A 101 -1.04 4.54 22.96
N LEU A 102 -0.77 4.33 21.68
CA LEU A 102 -0.92 3.02 21.04
C LEU A 102 -0.03 1.99 21.73
N ARG A 103 1.26 2.30 21.93
CA ARG A 103 2.25 1.42 22.55
C ARG A 103 1.92 1.06 24.00
N LYS A 104 1.25 1.95 24.74
CA LYS A 104 0.76 1.65 26.11
C LYS A 104 -0.46 0.71 26.11
N ARG A 105 -1.29 0.75 25.06
CA ARG A 105 -2.58 0.05 25.00
C ARG A 105 -2.50 -1.35 24.39
N ILE A 106 -1.43 -1.66 23.65
CA ILE A 106 -1.26 -2.93 22.94
C ILE A 106 -0.07 -3.70 23.48
N SER A 107 -0.23 -5.02 23.62
CA SER A 107 0.89 -5.90 23.91
C SER A 107 1.81 -6.04 22.70
N ARG A 108 3.09 -6.38 22.93
CA ARG A 108 4.04 -6.69 21.84
C ARG A 108 3.49 -7.73 20.86
N MET A 109 2.81 -8.75 21.38
CA MET A 109 2.18 -9.77 20.55
C MET A 109 1.02 -9.23 19.70
N GLU A 110 0.23 -8.28 20.21
CA GLU A 110 -0.80 -7.61 19.39
C GLU A 110 -0.16 -6.74 18.30
N LEU A 111 0.91 -6.00 18.62
CA LEU A 111 1.68 -5.22 17.65
C LEU A 111 2.19 -6.12 16.51
N ASP A 112 2.80 -7.26 16.83
CA ASP A 112 3.33 -8.19 15.83
C ASP A 112 2.22 -8.76 14.93
N LEU A 113 1.06 -9.11 15.51
CA LEU A 113 -0.08 -9.64 14.76
C LEU A 113 -0.71 -8.58 13.84
N LEU A 114 -0.89 -7.35 14.33
CA LEU A 114 -1.39 -6.23 13.53
C LEU A 114 -0.42 -5.88 12.40
N THR A 115 0.88 -5.86 12.68
CA THR A 115 1.92 -5.58 11.68
C THR A 115 1.93 -6.64 10.58
N ARG A 116 1.78 -7.92 10.93
CA ARG A 116 1.64 -9.00 9.93
C ARG A 116 0.39 -8.82 9.10
N ALA A 117 -0.77 -8.58 9.73
CA ALA A 117 -2.01 -8.35 9.01
C ALA A 117 -1.94 -7.17 8.04
N TYR A 118 -1.28 -6.07 8.43
CA TYR A 118 -1.02 -4.93 7.56
C TYR A 118 -0.12 -5.30 6.38
N ASN A 119 1.00 -5.98 6.63
CA ASN A 119 1.93 -6.38 5.57
C ASN A 119 1.32 -7.39 4.61
N ASP A 120 0.50 -8.32 5.10
CA ASP A 120 -0.21 -9.29 4.27
C ASP A 120 -1.28 -8.59 3.43
N PHE A 121 -2.02 -7.63 4.00
CA PHE A 121 -2.93 -6.78 3.24
C PHE A 121 -2.20 -5.96 2.17
N ALA A 122 -1.06 -5.36 2.51
CA ALA A 122 -0.22 -4.66 1.55
C ALA A 122 0.24 -5.61 0.43
N ARG A 123 0.68 -6.83 0.75
CA ARG A 123 1.06 -7.83 -0.26
C ARG A 123 -0.11 -8.28 -1.13
N GLU A 124 -1.31 -8.42 -0.58
CA GLU A 124 -2.52 -8.74 -1.34
C GLU A 124 -2.85 -7.63 -2.35
N MET A 125 -2.75 -6.36 -1.91
CA MET A 125 -3.07 -5.20 -2.74
C MET A 125 -1.98 -4.85 -3.75
N PHE A 126 -0.72 -5.03 -3.35
CA PHE A 126 0.48 -4.83 -4.17
C PHE A 126 1.03 -6.14 -4.75
N ALA A 127 0.22 -7.20 -4.80
CA ALA A 127 0.60 -8.48 -5.41
C ALA A 127 1.18 -8.23 -6.80
N ASP A 128 2.25 -8.96 -7.09
CA ASP A 128 3.31 -8.66 -8.06
C ASP A 128 2.83 -7.93 -9.33
N PRO A 129 3.38 -6.75 -9.67
CA PRO A 129 3.11 -6.09 -10.95
C PRO A 129 3.49 -6.94 -12.17
N ASP A 130 4.22 -8.04 -12.00
CA ASP A 130 4.50 -9.04 -13.03
C ASP A 130 3.39 -10.12 -13.14
N ALA A 131 2.32 -10.03 -12.34
CA ALA A 131 1.16 -10.92 -12.42
C ALA A 131 0.24 -10.60 -13.61
N LEU A 132 0.33 -9.39 -14.18
CA LEU A 132 -0.39 -9.03 -15.40
C LEU A 132 0.42 -9.43 -16.62
N THR A 133 -0.16 -10.20 -17.54
CA THR A 133 0.50 -10.55 -18.79
C THR A 133 0.58 -9.34 -19.73
N ASP A 134 1.49 -9.39 -20.71
CA ASP A 134 1.58 -8.38 -21.77
C ASP A 134 0.24 -8.17 -22.51
N GLU A 135 -0.59 -9.21 -22.65
CA GLU A 135 -1.92 -9.08 -23.23
C GLU A 135 -2.87 -8.29 -22.35
N GLU A 136 -2.85 -8.52 -21.03
CA GLU A 136 -3.67 -7.81 -20.06
C GLU A 136 -3.27 -6.34 -19.94
N LEU A 137 -1.96 -6.07 -19.96
CA LEU A 137 -1.40 -4.72 -20.02
C LEU A 137 -1.77 -4.00 -21.33
N GLY A 138 -1.78 -4.71 -22.46
CA GLY A 138 -2.23 -4.17 -23.74
C GLY A 138 -3.71 -3.75 -23.72
N VAL A 139 -4.57 -4.57 -23.12
CA VAL A 139 -6.00 -4.23 -22.96
C VAL A 139 -6.17 -2.98 -22.10
N LEU A 140 -5.41 -2.86 -21.01
CA LEU A 140 -5.45 -1.68 -20.13
C LEU A 140 -4.97 -0.42 -20.84
N VAL A 141 -3.88 -0.48 -21.61
CA VAL A 141 -3.39 0.69 -22.36
C VAL A 141 -4.41 1.18 -23.40
N GLU A 142 -5.06 0.28 -24.13
CA GLU A 142 -6.08 0.68 -25.11
C GLU A 142 -7.33 1.27 -24.45
N GLU A 143 -7.71 0.80 -23.26
CA GLU A 143 -8.78 1.39 -22.46
C GLU A 143 -8.44 2.78 -21.93
N LEU A 144 -7.19 2.97 -21.50
CA LEU A 144 -6.67 4.25 -21.02
C LEU A 144 -6.46 5.27 -22.14
N ARG A 145 -6.61 4.90 -23.41
CA ARG A 145 -6.68 5.86 -24.53
C ARG A 145 -8.07 6.47 -24.70
N GLY A 146 -9.08 5.98 -24.00
CA GLY A 146 -10.44 6.50 -24.04
C GLY A 146 -10.64 7.81 -23.25
N PRO A 147 -11.74 8.55 -23.49
CA PRO A 147 -12.02 9.85 -22.88
C PRO A 147 -12.28 9.82 -21.35
N PHE A 148 -12.27 8.64 -20.71
CA PHE A 148 -12.48 8.45 -19.26
C PHE A 148 -11.20 7.99 -18.53
N CYS A 149 -10.03 8.36 -19.06
CA CYS A 149 -8.73 7.84 -18.65
C CYS A 149 -8.24 8.34 -17.27
N GLU A 150 -8.38 9.63 -16.97
CA GLU A 150 -7.75 10.24 -15.79
C GLU A 150 -8.27 9.65 -14.47
N ASP A 151 -9.59 9.59 -14.28
CA ASP A 151 -10.21 9.01 -13.09
C ASP A 151 -9.90 7.51 -12.94
N ARG A 152 -9.67 6.80 -14.04
CA ARG A 152 -9.35 5.36 -14.04
C ARG A 152 -7.88 5.12 -13.70
N LEU A 153 -6.97 5.93 -14.21
CA LEU A 153 -5.55 5.91 -13.84
C LEU A 153 -5.35 6.22 -12.36
N LEU A 154 -6.07 7.20 -11.83
CA LEU A 154 -5.98 7.60 -10.42
C LEU A 154 -6.43 6.50 -9.46
N ARG A 155 -7.26 5.56 -9.92
CA ARG A 155 -7.74 4.40 -9.14
C ARG A 155 -6.85 3.18 -9.26
N CYS A 156 -5.91 3.15 -10.20
CA CYS A 156 -4.98 2.04 -10.33
C CYS A 156 -4.02 2.00 -9.15
N VAL A 157 -3.83 0.81 -8.57
CA VAL A 157 -2.81 0.63 -7.53
C VAL A 157 -1.41 0.92 -8.09
N PRO A 158 -0.47 1.44 -7.26
CA PRO A 158 0.91 1.74 -7.67
C PRO A 158 1.63 0.60 -8.41
N GLY A 159 1.34 -0.67 -8.08
CA GLY A 159 1.86 -1.83 -8.81
C GLY A 159 1.42 -1.85 -10.27
N THR A 160 0.11 -1.74 -10.52
CA THR A 160 -0.48 -1.68 -11.86
C THR A 160 0.05 -0.48 -12.66
N LEU A 161 0.17 0.69 -12.03
CA LEU A 161 0.76 1.88 -12.68
C LEU A 161 2.21 1.65 -13.10
N ARG A 162 3.03 1.03 -12.24
CA ARG A 162 4.42 0.66 -12.57
C ARG A 162 4.49 -0.38 -13.69
N ALA A 163 3.59 -1.36 -13.72
CA ALA A 163 3.50 -2.34 -14.81
C ALA A 163 3.13 -1.68 -16.14
N LEU A 164 2.13 -0.80 -16.13
CA LEU A 164 1.71 -0.01 -17.30
C LEU A 164 2.83 0.89 -17.81
N LEU A 165 3.56 1.56 -16.91
CA LEU A 165 4.74 2.36 -17.27
C LEU A 165 5.83 1.51 -17.91
N ARG A 166 6.18 0.34 -17.34
CA ARG A 166 7.17 -0.56 -17.93
C ARG A 166 6.75 -1.06 -19.32
N TYR A 167 5.48 -1.44 -19.49
CA TYR A 167 4.93 -1.93 -20.75
C TYR A 167 4.83 -0.83 -21.83
N THR A 168 4.50 0.40 -21.44
CA THR A 168 4.45 1.53 -22.39
C THR A 168 5.85 1.96 -22.80
N VAL A 169 6.79 2.05 -21.86
CA VAL A 169 8.20 2.39 -22.13
C VAL A 169 8.87 1.36 -23.03
N SER A 170 8.62 0.06 -22.83
CA SER A 170 9.19 -1.00 -23.69
C SER A 170 8.69 -0.96 -25.14
N ARG A 171 7.60 -0.21 -25.40
CA ARG A 171 6.97 -0.04 -26.71
C ARG A 171 7.15 1.36 -27.30
N LEU A 172 7.85 2.25 -26.61
CA LEU A 172 8.23 3.54 -27.21
C LEU A 172 9.22 3.26 -28.35
N PRO A 173 9.04 3.89 -29.52
CA PRO A 173 10.05 3.82 -30.56
C PRO A 173 11.36 4.36 -29.97
N ALA A 174 12.47 3.63 -30.15
CA ALA A 174 13.78 4.11 -29.75
C ALA A 174 13.95 5.53 -30.34
N SER A 175 14.19 6.52 -29.49
CA SER A 175 14.39 7.88 -29.96
C SER A 175 15.61 7.85 -30.88
N THR A 176 15.39 7.91 -32.19
CA THR A 176 16.43 8.24 -33.13
C THR A 176 16.79 9.68 -32.81
N GLY A 177 17.85 9.85 -32.01
CA GLY A 177 18.47 11.15 -31.82
C GLY A 177 18.86 11.68 -33.19
N SER A 178 18.09 12.64 -33.70
CA SER A 178 18.57 13.54 -34.73
C SER A 178 19.57 14.47 -34.06
N GLU A 179 20.82 14.02 -33.98
CA GLU A 179 21.93 14.96 -34.05
C GLU A 179 21.97 15.48 -35.50
N SER A 180 21.78 16.77 -35.65
CA SER A 180 22.09 17.56 -36.85
C SER A 180 22.61 18.91 -36.41
#